data_AF-A0A8J5Q7W5-F1
#
_entry.id   AF-A0A8J5Q7W5-F1
#
_cell.length_a   1.000
_cell.length_b   1.000
_cell.length_c   1.000
_cell.angle_alpha   90.00
_cell.angle_beta   90.00
_cell.angle_gamma   90.00
#
_symmetry.space_group_name_H-M   'P 1'
#
loop_
_entity.id
_entity.type
_entity.pdbx_description
1 polymer ?
#
loop_
_entity_poly.entity_id
_entity_poly.type
_entity_poly.pdbx_seq_one_letter_code
_entity_poly.pdbx_strand_id
1 'polypeptide(L)'
;MAEADNDHVSPFAPLMVELARMRNRTLKSAIDDVDQVIELLTNAREQIAQEQDATRTGMAMMTLQNPIKARFERITTDLKDVTKAQKSFGKALDKALPHRELPMETDAMADHPRLINRAIAMHLLREGQFSVASTFLKEATDHPPGREAHTISQTDEDGDDDMESEDDLEDEMAGLHSEHLQNKFAEMYSILSQLKDHNLLPAINWAHANGVHLEARGSTLEFELIKLQYVWLFKGPSVNGLPDDPATNGLGGAINYARQNFPRFQNRHLLEIQQLSSAVVFAPNLAKSPYSHIFETESAFEDVAMSFTREFCSLLGLSAESPLYIAVTAGSIALPRLIKYTTYMREKKTEWTTENELAFATPLPEFMIYHPIFVCPVSKEQTTQDNPPMMLSCGHVLCRESLNNIVKAARYKCPYCPTEGHLKDAVQIRL
;
A
#
# COMPACT_ATOMS: atom_id res chain seq x y z
N MET A 1 16.87 32.34 -9.35
CA MET A 1 17.62 31.77 -8.21
C MET A 1 16.58 31.10 -7.34
N ALA A 2 16.35 29.81 -7.58
CA ALA A 2 15.41 29.03 -6.80
C ALA A 2 16.15 28.58 -5.53
N GLU A 3 15.67 29.01 -4.37
CA GLU A 3 16.09 28.46 -3.09
C GLU A 3 15.67 26.99 -3.08
N ALA A 4 16.67 26.11 -3.03
CA ALA A 4 16.47 24.71 -2.75
C ALA A 4 15.94 24.60 -1.32
N ASP A 5 14.69 24.17 -1.19
CA ASP A 5 14.04 23.90 0.09
C ASP A 5 14.80 22.76 0.76
N ASN A 6 15.51 23.11 1.84
CA ASN A 6 16.52 22.30 2.49
C ASN A 6 15.85 21.39 3.53
N ASP A 7 16.07 20.09 3.42
CA ASP A 7 15.90 19.07 4.46
C ASP A 7 14.51 18.91 5.12
N HIS A 8 13.57 18.27 4.39
CA HIS A 8 12.48 17.52 5.04
C HIS A 8 13.06 16.24 5.70
N VAL A 9 13.77 16.40 6.81
CA VAL A 9 14.12 15.25 7.67
C VAL A 9 12.81 14.65 8.18
N SER A 10 12.52 13.41 7.80
CA SER A 10 11.32 12.70 8.23
C SER A 10 11.16 12.82 9.76
N PRO A 11 9.97 13.17 10.28
CA PRO A 11 9.73 13.26 11.72
C PRO A 11 9.95 11.91 12.42
N PHE A 12 9.94 10.82 11.64
CA PHE A 12 10.22 9.47 12.10
C PHE A 12 11.71 9.09 12.07
N ALA A 13 12.60 9.88 11.46
CA ALA A 13 14.02 9.54 11.40
C ALA A 13 14.66 9.34 12.80
N PRO A 14 14.40 10.20 13.81
CA PRO A 14 14.85 9.95 15.18
C PRO A 14 14.21 8.70 15.81
N LEU A 15 12.94 8.42 15.49
CA LEU A 15 12.25 7.22 15.96
C LEU A 15 12.87 5.94 15.39
N MET A 16 13.21 5.94 14.10
CA MET A 16 13.84 4.79 13.42
C MET A 16 15.22 4.48 13.99
N VAL A 17 16.00 5.51 14.35
CA VAL A 17 17.30 5.34 15.02
C VAL A 17 17.12 4.70 16.40
N GLU A 18 16.16 5.16 17.20
CA GLU A 18 15.88 4.56 18.52
C GLU A 18 15.25 3.16 18.40
N LEU A 19 14.45 2.89 17.36
CA LEU A 19 13.90 1.56 17.05
C LEU A 19 15.04 0.58 16.74
N ALA A 20 15.99 0.97 15.89
CA ALA A 20 17.17 0.15 15.59
C ALA A 20 18.01 -0.11 16.86
N ARG A 21 18.18 0.91 17.71
CA ARG A 21 18.86 0.76 19.01
C ARG A 21 18.13 -0.20 19.94
N MET A 22 16.79 -0.13 19.99
CA MET A 22 15.97 -1.02 20.81
C MET A 22 16.03 -2.48 20.29
N ARG A 23 15.92 -2.69 18.97
CA ARG A 23 16.04 -4.03 18.35
C ARG A 23 17.37 -4.71 18.64
N ASN A 24 18.46 -3.94 18.67
CA ASN A 24 19.80 -4.46 18.96
C ASN A 24 20.05 -4.74 20.46
N ARG A 25 19.16 -4.30 21.36
CA ARG A 25 19.29 -4.46 22.81
C ARG A 25 18.26 -5.48 23.31
N THR A 26 18.65 -6.75 23.24
CA THR A 26 17.83 -7.87 23.72
C THR A 26 18.34 -8.39 25.05
N LEU A 27 17.52 -9.18 25.76
CA LEU A 27 17.90 -9.83 27.02
C LEU A 27 18.76 -11.09 26.82
N LYS A 28 19.25 -11.36 25.59
CA LYS A 28 19.96 -12.60 25.29
C LYS A 28 21.24 -12.77 26.11
N SER A 29 22.06 -11.71 26.22
CA SER A 29 23.28 -11.74 27.05
C SER A 29 22.98 -11.94 28.53
N ALA A 30 21.91 -11.34 29.04
CA ALA A 30 21.46 -11.53 30.41
C ALA A 30 21.00 -12.97 30.67
N ILE A 31 20.34 -13.61 29.70
CA ILE A 31 19.97 -15.03 29.76
C ILE A 31 21.23 -15.90 29.76
N ASP A 32 22.18 -15.64 28.85
CA ASP A 32 23.45 -16.38 28.78
C ASP A 32 24.25 -16.27 30.09
N ASP A 33 24.22 -15.10 30.75
CA ASP A 33 24.86 -14.90 32.05
C ASP A 33 24.12 -15.64 33.18
N VAL A 34 22.79 -15.73 33.14
CA VAL A 34 21.99 -16.55 34.08
C VAL A 34 22.32 -18.02 33.92
N ASP A 35 22.39 -18.53 32.68
CA ASP A 35 22.74 -19.92 32.40
C ASP A 35 24.14 -20.27 32.92
N GLN A 36 25.10 -19.37 32.75
CA GLN A 36 26.45 -19.54 33.29
C GLN A 36 26.50 -19.49 34.82
N VAL A 37 25.62 -18.70 35.47
CA VAL A 37 25.48 -18.76 36.95
C VAL A 37 24.91 -20.11 37.39
N ILE A 38 23.91 -20.63 36.68
CA ILE A 38 23.33 -21.96 36.95
C ILE A 38 24.40 -23.05 36.78
N GLU A 39 25.21 -22.99 35.73
CA GLU A 39 26.30 -23.92 35.48
C GLU A 39 27.35 -23.88 36.61
N LEU A 40 27.79 -22.69 37.02
CA LEU A 40 28.74 -22.52 38.12
C LEU A 40 28.21 -23.09 39.44
N LEU A 41 26.92 -22.86 39.74
CA LEU A 41 26.28 -23.39 40.95
C LEU A 41 26.08 -24.91 40.88
N THR A 42 25.80 -25.46 39.71
CA THR A 42 25.62 -26.90 39.50
C THR A 42 26.94 -27.65 39.65
N ASN A 43 28.00 -27.14 39.02
CA ASN A 43 29.37 -27.68 39.15
C ASN A 43 29.86 -27.60 40.60
N ALA A 44 29.58 -26.50 41.29
CA ALA A 44 29.88 -26.35 42.71
C ALA A 44 29.17 -27.40 43.58
N ARG A 45 27.88 -27.61 43.35
CA ARG A 45 27.09 -28.61 44.06
C ARG A 45 27.67 -30.02 43.87
N GLU A 46 28.08 -30.37 42.65
CA GLU A 46 28.68 -31.66 42.34
C GLU A 46 30.04 -31.85 43.00
N GLN A 47 30.90 -30.83 42.99
CA GLN A 47 32.18 -30.84 43.71
C GLN A 47 31.99 -31.04 45.21
N ILE A 48 31.03 -30.33 45.81
CA ILE A 48 30.73 -30.45 47.25
C ILE A 48 30.13 -31.82 47.59
N ALA A 49 29.34 -32.42 46.70
CA ALA A 49 28.77 -33.75 46.90
C ALA A 49 29.82 -34.87 46.85
N GLN A 50 30.95 -34.66 46.16
CA GLN A 50 32.05 -35.62 46.02
C GLN A 50 33.17 -35.43 47.07
N GLU A 51 33.30 -34.23 47.66
CA GLU A 51 34.39 -33.89 48.58
C GLU A 51 33.99 -34.10 50.06
N GLN A 52 34.75 -34.93 50.79
CA GLN A 52 34.50 -35.25 52.21
C GLN A 52 35.16 -34.29 53.21
N ASP A 53 36.02 -33.37 52.74
CA ASP A 53 36.83 -32.48 53.58
C ASP A 53 36.20 -31.07 53.70
N ALA A 54 35.75 -30.72 54.92
CA ALA A 54 35.04 -29.47 55.21
C ALA A 54 35.84 -28.20 54.88
N THR A 55 37.18 -28.27 54.92
CA THR A 55 38.04 -27.13 54.59
C THR A 55 38.11 -26.83 53.09
N ARG A 56 38.08 -27.87 52.24
CA ARG A 56 38.04 -27.72 50.79
C ARG A 56 36.67 -27.26 50.29
N THR A 57 35.59 -27.73 50.91
CA THR A 57 34.22 -27.24 50.67
C THR A 57 34.11 -25.73 50.93
N GLY A 58 34.72 -25.24 52.02
CA GLY A 58 34.77 -23.80 52.33
C GLY A 58 35.54 -22.99 51.29
N MET A 59 36.68 -23.50 50.79
CA MET A 59 37.46 -22.86 49.73
C MET A 59 36.72 -22.82 48.39
N ALA A 60 36.01 -23.88 48.01
CA ALA A 60 35.20 -23.91 46.79
C ALA A 60 34.08 -22.87 46.82
N MET A 61 33.33 -22.78 47.93
CA MET A 61 32.31 -21.74 48.15
C MET A 61 32.88 -20.32 48.11
N MET A 62 34.05 -20.09 48.72
CA MET A 62 34.70 -18.77 48.69
C MET A 62 35.16 -18.37 47.29
N THR A 63 35.61 -19.33 46.49
CA THR A 63 36.06 -19.10 45.09
C THR A 63 34.88 -18.77 44.16
N LEU A 64 33.68 -19.30 44.44
CA LEU A 64 32.46 -19.02 43.67
C LEU A 64 31.83 -17.66 43.92
N GLN A 65 32.12 -17.06 45.08
CA GLN A 65 31.47 -15.82 45.50
C GLN A 65 31.73 -14.66 44.53
N ASN A 66 32.96 -14.51 44.04
CA ASN A 66 33.35 -13.41 43.15
C ASN A 66 32.81 -13.58 41.71
N PRO A 67 32.95 -14.76 41.06
CA PRO A 67 32.35 -15.00 39.74
C PRO A 67 30.83 -14.79 39.71
N ILE A 68 30.11 -15.26 40.74
CA ILE A 68 28.66 -15.11 40.82
C ILE A 68 28.28 -13.64 40.97
N LYS A 69 28.93 -12.90 41.88
CA LYS A 69 28.68 -11.45 42.04
C LYS A 69 28.94 -10.68 40.75
N ALA A 70 30.06 -10.93 40.08
CA ALA A 70 30.41 -10.27 38.83
C ALA A 70 29.36 -10.52 37.72
N ARG A 71 28.80 -11.73 37.65
CA ARG A 71 27.72 -12.05 36.69
C ARG A 71 26.40 -11.39 37.06
N PHE A 72 26.02 -11.34 38.34
CA PHE A 72 24.84 -10.58 38.76
C PHE A 72 24.94 -9.09 38.46
N GLU A 73 26.14 -8.51 38.57
CA GLU A 73 26.39 -7.12 38.17
C GLU A 73 26.23 -6.92 36.65
N ARG A 74 26.68 -7.88 35.83
CA ARG A 74 26.46 -7.88 34.37
C ARG A 74 24.99 -7.98 34.02
N ILE A 75 24.27 -8.94 34.59
CA ILE A 75 22.81 -9.10 34.41
C ILE A 75 22.08 -7.80 34.76
N THR A 76 22.44 -7.17 35.87
CA THR A 76 21.83 -5.89 36.30
C THR A 76 22.14 -4.76 35.33
N THR A 77 23.34 -4.74 34.76
CA THR A 77 23.77 -3.74 33.77
C THR A 77 23.01 -3.92 32.45
N ASP A 78 22.90 -5.15 31.96
CA ASP A 78 22.16 -5.49 30.74
C ASP A 78 20.67 -5.14 30.86
N LEU A 79 20.05 -5.46 32.00
CA LEU A 79 18.66 -5.07 32.28
C LEU A 79 18.45 -3.55 32.27
N LYS A 80 19.41 -2.79 32.84
CA LYS A 80 19.38 -1.33 32.82
C LYS A 80 19.50 -0.77 31.40
N ASP A 81 20.38 -1.35 30.58
CA ASP A 81 20.58 -0.95 29.20
C ASP A 81 19.33 -1.18 28.33
N VAL A 82 18.69 -2.34 28.46
CA VAL A 82 17.42 -2.64 27.78
C VAL A 82 16.32 -1.69 28.23
N THR A 83 16.17 -1.47 29.54
CA THR A 83 15.16 -0.54 30.08
C THR A 83 15.39 0.89 29.60
N LYS A 84 16.67 1.32 29.51
CA LYS A 84 17.04 2.64 28.99
C LYS A 84 16.68 2.77 27.51
N ALA A 85 16.96 1.76 26.70
CA ALA A 85 16.59 1.74 25.29
C ALA A 85 15.06 1.81 25.10
N GLN A 86 14.29 1.04 25.86
CA GLN A 86 12.82 1.09 25.86
C GLN A 86 12.28 2.49 26.23
N LYS A 87 12.82 3.10 27.29
CA LYS A 87 12.43 4.46 27.70
C LYS A 87 12.77 5.52 26.66
N SER A 88 13.95 5.43 26.04
CA SER A 88 14.35 6.34 24.96
C SER A 88 13.44 6.19 23.74
N PHE A 89 13.13 4.95 23.34
CA PHE A 89 12.19 4.68 22.27
C PHE A 89 10.80 5.23 22.57
N GLY A 90 10.26 4.99 23.78
CA GLY A 90 8.96 5.54 24.19
C GLY A 90 8.90 7.06 24.10
N LYS A 91 9.94 7.77 24.58
CA LYS A 91 10.03 9.23 24.44
C LYS A 91 10.12 9.70 22.99
N ALA A 92 10.85 8.98 22.14
CA ALA A 92 10.94 9.28 20.72
C ALA A 92 9.58 9.05 20.03
N LEU A 93 8.86 8.02 20.44
CA LEU A 93 7.51 7.71 19.96
C LEU A 93 6.53 8.82 20.32
N ASP A 94 6.48 9.24 21.59
CA ASP A 94 5.62 10.34 22.05
C ASP A 94 5.91 11.66 21.31
N LYS A 95 7.19 11.90 20.98
CA LYS A 95 7.60 13.09 20.23
C LYS A 95 7.23 13.01 18.74
N ALA A 96 7.35 11.82 18.13
CA ALA A 96 7.01 11.61 16.73
C ALA A 96 5.49 11.57 16.50
N LEU A 97 4.74 11.06 17.48
CA LEU A 97 3.29 10.89 17.47
C LEU A 97 2.68 11.56 18.71
N PRO A 98 2.69 12.91 18.77
CA PRO A 98 2.14 13.61 19.92
C PRO A 98 0.64 13.33 20.04
N HIS A 99 0.18 13.00 21.25
CA HIS A 99 -1.23 12.82 21.50
C HIS A 99 -1.98 14.13 21.25
N ARG A 100 -2.82 14.13 20.21
CA ARG A 100 -3.70 15.24 19.86
C ARG A 100 -5.11 14.71 19.86
N GLU A 101 -5.99 15.43 20.56
CA GLU A 101 -7.42 15.17 20.48
C GLU A 101 -7.88 15.43 19.05
N LEU A 102 -8.48 14.41 18.44
CA LEU A 102 -9.06 14.53 17.11
C LEU A 102 -10.49 15.07 17.24
N PRO A 103 -10.95 15.91 16.30
CA PRO A 103 -12.34 16.33 16.26
C PRO A 103 -13.21 15.13 15.87
N MET A 104 -13.69 14.38 16.86
CA MET A 104 -14.58 13.22 16.69
C MET A 104 -16.04 13.56 17.04
N GLU A 105 -16.47 14.78 16.73
CA GLU A 105 -17.84 15.23 17.05
C GLU A 105 -18.89 14.45 16.24
N THR A 106 -18.51 13.94 15.07
CA THR A 106 -19.29 13.01 14.24
C THR A 106 -18.42 11.82 13.82
N ASP A 107 -18.84 10.60 14.13
CA ASP A 107 -18.18 9.38 13.67
C ASP A 107 -18.96 8.79 12.49
N ALA A 108 -18.64 9.26 11.28
CA ALA A 108 -19.28 8.76 10.04
C ALA A 108 -19.03 7.26 9.80
N MET A 109 -18.03 6.67 10.47
CA MET A 109 -17.65 5.27 10.35
C MET A 109 -18.40 4.38 11.35
N ALA A 110 -18.99 4.96 12.40
CA ALA A 110 -19.70 4.21 13.44
C ALA A 110 -20.88 3.39 12.89
N ASP A 111 -21.57 3.93 11.88
CA ASP A 111 -22.74 3.30 11.26
C ASP A 111 -22.37 2.19 10.27
N HIS A 112 -21.10 2.08 9.89
CA HIS A 112 -20.62 1.21 8.81
C HIS A 112 -19.58 0.16 9.25
N PRO A 113 -19.74 -0.54 10.39
CA PRO A 113 -18.72 -1.45 10.90
C PRO A 113 -18.44 -2.63 9.96
N ARG A 114 -19.44 -3.06 9.18
CA ARG A 114 -19.29 -4.15 8.20
C ARG A 114 -18.33 -3.77 7.07
N LEU A 115 -18.47 -2.56 6.51
CA LEU A 115 -17.58 -2.06 5.46
C LEU A 115 -16.14 -1.91 5.96
N ILE A 116 -15.97 -1.47 7.21
CA ILE A 116 -14.65 -1.34 7.85
C ILE A 116 -14.01 -2.71 8.04
N ASN A 117 -14.74 -3.67 8.61
CA ASN A 117 -14.26 -5.04 8.80
C ASN A 117 -13.91 -5.69 7.46
N ARG A 118 -14.73 -5.50 6.43
CA ARG A 118 -14.45 -5.95 5.05
C ARG A 118 -13.15 -5.34 4.53
N ALA A 119 -12.97 -4.02 4.64
CA ALA A 119 -11.77 -3.34 4.18
C ALA A 119 -10.50 -3.84 4.91
N ILE A 120 -10.59 -4.08 6.22
CA ILE A 120 -9.50 -4.64 7.03
C ILE A 120 -9.17 -6.07 6.59
N ALA A 121 -10.16 -6.95 6.50
CA ALA A 121 -9.95 -8.34 6.10
C ALA A 121 -9.36 -8.43 4.68
N MET A 122 -9.87 -7.63 3.75
CA MET A 122 -9.34 -7.55 2.39
C MET A 122 -7.91 -7.05 2.34
N HIS A 123 -7.56 -6.06 3.16
CA HIS A 123 -6.19 -5.60 3.27
C HIS A 123 -5.28 -6.71 3.81
N LEU A 124 -5.69 -7.41 4.86
CA LEU A 124 -4.91 -8.53 5.42
C LEU A 124 -4.70 -9.66 4.40
N LEU A 125 -5.71 -10.01 3.61
CA LEU A 125 -5.58 -10.99 2.52
C LEU A 125 -4.60 -10.50 1.44
N ARG A 126 -4.70 -9.22 1.05
CA ARG A 126 -3.78 -8.59 0.09
C ARG A 126 -2.36 -8.53 0.58
N GLU A 127 -2.13 -8.42 1.89
CA GLU A 127 -0.81 -8.45 2.57
C GLU A 127 -0.33 -9.88 2.87
N GLY A 128 -1.09 -10.91 2.47
CA GLY A 128 -0.70 -12.32 2.64
C GLY A 128 -0.82 -12.83 4.08
N GLN A 129 -1.48 -12.06 4.95
CA GLN A 129 -1.71 -12.40 6.35
C GLN A 129 -2.95 -13.30 6.50
N PHE A 130 -2.96 -14.44 5.80
CA PHE A 130 -4.13 -15.32 5.68
C PHE A 130 -4.66 -15.83 7.02
N SER A 131 -3.77 -16.21 7.94
CA SER A 131 -4.16 -16.69 9.26
C SER A 131 -4.80 -15.58 10.10
N VAL A 132 -4.26 -14.36 10.02
CA VAL A 132 -4.78 -13.20 10.75
C VAL A 132 -6.12 -12.78 10.17
N ALA A 133 -6.24 -12.69 8.84
CA ALA A 133 -7.50 -12.45 8.14
C ALA A 133 -8.56 -13.48 8.53
N SER A 134 -8.21 -14.76 8.55
CA SER A 134 -9.16 -15.83 8.92
C SER A 134 -9.63 -15.73 10.37
N THR A 135 -8.72 -15.45 11.30
CA THR A 135 -9.09 -15.23 12.71
C THR A 135 -9.93 -13.97 12.87
N PHE A 136 -9.54 -12.86 12.25
CA PHE A 136 -10.27 -11.60 12.29
C PHE A 136 -11.69 -11.74 11.74
N LEU A 137 -11.86 -12.40 10.60
CA LEU A 137 -13.17 -12.64 10.00
C LEU A 137 -14.06 -13.49 10.92
N LYS A 138 -13.50 -14.53 11.57
CA LYS A 138 -14.24 -15.34 12.57
C LYS A 138 -14.68 -14.48 13.75
N GLU A 139 -13.76 -13.70 14.32
CA GLU A 139 -14.06 -12.82 15.45
C GLU A 139 -15.11 -11.76 15.10
N ALA A 140 -15.02 -11.16 13.91
CA ALA A 140 -15.98 -10.17 13.41
C ALA A 140 -17.38 -10.77 13.16
N THR A 141 -17.45 -12.06 12.82
CA THR A 141 -18.72 -12.79 12.63
C THR A 141 -19.31 -13.24 13.96
N ASP A 142 -18.48 -13.73 14.87
CA ASP A 142 -18.89 -14.25 16.17
C ASP A 142 -19.30 -13.13 17.15
N HIS A 143 -18.69 -11.95 17.00
CA HIS A 143 -18.93 -10.77 17.85
C HIS A 143 -19.17 -9.53 16.98
N PRO A 144 -20.32 -9.44 16.27
CA PRO A 144 -20.62 -8.27 15.48
C PRO A 144 -20.69 -7.04 16.41
N PRO A 145 -20.06 -5.91 16.03
CA PRO A 145 -20.18 -4.67 16.79
C PRO A 145 -21.67 -4.31 16.93
N GLY A 146 -22.04 -3.85 18.14
CA GLY A 146 -23.43 -3.67 18.53
C GLY A 146 -24.24 -2.85 17.52
N ARG A 147 -25.34 -3.42 17.05
CA ARG A 147 -26.33 -2.75 16.20
C ARG A 147 -26.99 -1.59 16.97
N GLU A 148 -26.69 -0.35 16.64
CA GLU A 148 -27.70 0.71 16.72
C GLU A 148 -28.43 0.70 15.37
N ALA A 149 -29.54 -0.03 15.31
CA ALA A 149 -30.37 -0.09 14.13
C ALA A 149 -31.07 1.26 13.91
N HIS A 150 -30.41 2.16 13.20
CA HIS A 150 -31.09 3.17 12.42
C HIS A 150 -31.07 2.70 10.98
N THR A 151 -32.11 1.95 10.59
CA THR A 151 -32.47 1.81 9.18
C THR A 151 -32.83 3.20 8.66
N ILE A 152 -31.82 3.94 8.22
CA ILE A 152 -32.05 5.07 7.34
C ILE A 152 -32.11 4.44 5.95
N SER A 153 -33.32 4.37 5.39
CA SER A 153 -33.47 4.31 3.94
C SER A 153 -32.92 5.63 3.40
N GLN A 154 -31.60 5.78 3.30
CA GLN A 154 -30.98 6.86 2.55
C GLN A 154 -31.10 6.49 1.09
N THR A 155 -32.18 6.93 0.47
CA THR A 155 -32.06 7.41 -0.91
C THR A 155 -31.29 8.72 -0.79
N ASP A 156 -30.01 8.69 -1.11
CA ASP A 156 -29.21 9.84 -1.47
C ASP A 156 -29.99 10.64 -2.54
N GLU A 157 -30.15 11.95 -2.37
CA GLU A 157 -30.81 12.82 -3.36
C GLU A 157 -29.95 13.00 -4.65
N ASP A 158 -28.84 12.28 -4.74
CA ASP A 158 -27.86 12.24 -5.83
C ASP A 158 -27.95 10.97 -6.70
N GLY A 159 -28.79 10.00 -6.35
CA GLY A 159 -29.17 8.88 -7.24
C GLY A 159 -28.03 7.95 -7.69
N ASP A 160 -26.87 8.01 -7.03
CA ASP A 160 -25.78 7.04 -7.20
C ASP A 160 -26.13 5.76 -6.41
N ASP A 161 -26.99 4.91 -6.99
CA ASP A 161 -27.25 3.54 -6.53
C ASP A 161 -26.00 2.65 -6.75
N ASP A 162 -24.91 2.90 -6.02
CA ASP A 162 -23.73 2.02 -5.95
C ASP A 162 -23.48 1.46 -4.54
N MET A 163 -24.27 1.85 -3.52
CA MET A 163 -24.21 1.22 -2.20
C MET A 163 -24.99 -0.09 -2.20
N GLU A 164 -24.25 -1.18 -2.39
CA GLU A 164 -24.68 -2.58 -2.24
C GLU A 164 -25.60 -2.73 -1.01
N SER A 165 -26.75 -3.39 -1.20
CA SER A 165 -27.72 -3.57 -0.11
C SER A 165 -27.10 -4.36 1.05
N GLU A 166 -27.62 -4.21 2.29
CA GLU A 166 -27.10 -4.96 3.44
C GLU A 166 -27.09 -6.49 3.21
N ASP A 167 -27.99 -6.99 2.37
CA ASP A 167 -28.08 -8.39 1.96
C ASP A 167 -26.97 -8.77 0.95
N ASP A 168 -26.59 -7.87 0.03
CA ASP A 168 -25.46 -8.07 -0.91
C ASP A 168 -24.11 -8.10 -0.17
N LEU A 169 -23.98 -7.28 0.88
CA LEU A 169 -22.78 -7.21 1.73
C LEU A 169 -22.58 -8.47 2.60
N GLU A 170 -23.65 -9.16 2.99
CA GLU A 170 -23.58 -10.45 3.69
C GLU A 170 -23.07 -11.57 2.77
N ASP A 171 -23.57 -11.61 1.53
CA ASP A 171 -23.14 -12.61 0.53
C ASP A 171 -21.68 -12.39 0.09
N GLU A 172 -21.22 -11.14 0.01
CA GLU A 172 -19.82 -10.83 -0.28
C GLU A 172 -18.85 -11.07 0.88
N MET A 173 -19.22 -10.79 2.14
CA MET A 173 -18.40 -11.20 3.29
C MET A 173 -18.25 -12.73 3.33
N ALA A 174 -19.31 -13.48 3.03
CA ALA A 174 -19.24 -14.92 2.85
C ALA A 174 -18.34 -15.30 1.65
N GLY A 175 -18.34 -14.50 0.58
CA GLY A 175 -17.40 -14.59 -0.53
C GLY A 175 -15.92 -14.41 -0.12
N LEU A 176 -15.62 -13.60 0.89
CA LEU A 176 -14.26 -13.45 1.45
C LEU A 176 -13.83 -14.64 2.32
N HIS A 177 -14.79 -15.35 2.92
CA HIS A 177 -14.56 -16.65 3.55
C HIS A 177 -14.30 -17.77 2.54
N SER A 178 -14.56 -17.54 1.24
CA SER A 178 -14.39 -18.56 0.23
C SER A 178 -12.93 -19.01 0.16
N GLU A 179 -12.70 -20.29 0.44
CA GLU A 179 -11.41 -20.95 0.21
C GLU A 179 -10.88 -20.64 -1.20
N HIS A 180 -11.76 -20.40 -2.17
CA HIS A 180 -11.39 -20.00 -3.52
C HIS A 180 -10.61 -18.68 -3.56
N LEU A 181 -11.05 -17.63 -2.87
CA LEU A 181 -10.35 -16.34 -2.88
C LEU A 181 -8.99 -16.44 -2.15
N GLN A 182 -8.96 -17.17 -1.04
CA GLN A 182 -7.72 -17.45 -0.30
C GLN A 182 -6.72 -18.23 -1.17
N ASN A 183 -7.19 -19.24 -1.92
CA ASN A 183 -6.37 -19.99 -2.86
C ASN A 183 -5.84 -19.12 -4.00
N LYS A 184 -6.64 -18.18 -4.52
CA LYS A 184 -6.19 -17.21 -5.53
C LYS A 184 -5.09 -16.32 -4.98
N PHE A 185 -5.25 -15.74 -3.79
CA PHE A 185 -4.18 -14.95 -3.19
C PHE A 185 -2.95 -15.80 -2.84
N ALA A 186 -3.12 -17.05 -2.42
CA ALA A 186 -1.99 -17.96 -2.18
C ALA A 186 -1.19 -18.23 -3.48
N GLU A 187 -1.87 -18.42 -4.61
CA GLU A 187 -1.23 -18.51 -5.94
C GLU A 187 -0.46 -17.23 -6.28
N MET A 188 -1.09 -16.06 -6.09
CA MET A 188 -0.46 -14.75 -6.31
C MET A 188 0.82 -14.60 -5.47
N TYR A 189 0.76 -14.94 -4.18
CA TYR A 189 1.90 -14.86 -3.27
C TYR A 189 3.02 -15.84 -3.61
N SER A 190 2.67 -17.03 -4.10
CA SER A 190 3.66 -18.00 -4.60
C SER A 190 4.42 -17.42 -5.80
N ILE A 191 3.70 -16.80 -6.74
CA ILE A 191 4.29 -16.14 -7.91
C ILE A 191 5.15 -14.93 -7.48
N LEU A 192 4.66 -14.10 -6.55
CA LEU A 192 5.42 -12.96 -6.02
C LEU A 192 6.70 -13.40 -5.30
N SER A 193 6.68 -14.51 -4.57
CA SER A 193 7.89 -15.09 -3.96
C SER A 193 8.91 -15.46 -5.02
N GLN A 194 8.47 -16.10 -6.11
CA GLN A 194 9.35 -16.47 -7.23
C GLN A 194 9.91 -15.22 -7.92
N LEU A 195 9.11 -14.15 -8.06
CA LEU A 195 9.58 -12.87 -8.60
C LEU A 195 10.66 -12.23 -7.73
N LYS A 196 10.55 -12.31 -6.40
CA LYS A 196 11.60 -11.84 -5.46
C LYS A 196 12.90 -12.62 -5.62
N ASP A 197 12.80 -13.92 -5.93
CA ASP A 197 13.94 -14.78 -6.24
C ASP A 197 14.41 -14.65 -7.70
N HIS A 198 13.98 -13.61 -8.42
CA HIS A 198 14.30 -13.31 -9.82
C HIS A 198 13.86 -14.40 -10.82
N ASN A 199 12.88 -15.22 -10.44
CA ASN A 199 12.24 -16.21 -11.32
C ASN A 199 10.94 -15.65 -11.91
N LEU A 200 11.01 -15.16 -13.15
CA LEU A 200 9.89 -14.54 -13.86
C LEU A 200 8.94 -15.56 -14.51
N LEU A 201 9.34 -16.83 -14.64
CA LEU A 201 8.59 -17.83 -15.41
C LEU A 201 7.16 -18.07 -14.88
N PRO A 202 6.91 -18.20 -13.56
CA PRO A 202 5.54 -18.37 -13.06
C PRO A 202 4.64 -17.19 -13.40
N ALA A 203 5.16 -15.96 -13.28
CA ALA A 203 4.43 -14.74 -13.61
C ALA A 203 4.13 -14.63 -15.12
N ILE A 204 5.11 -14.98 -15.98
CA ILE A 204 4.93 -15.03 -17.43
C ILE A 204 3.85 -16.05 -17.81
N ASN A 205 3.89 -17.25 -17.23
CA ASN A 205 2.91 -18.30 -17.51
C ASN A 205 1.50 -17.87 -17.07
N TRP A 206 1.38 -17.23 -15.91
CA TRP A 206 0.11 -16.67 -15.45
C TRP A 206 -0.39 -15.57 -16.39
N ALA A 207 0.48 -14.65 -16.81
CA ALA A 207 0.12 -13.57 -17.73
C ALA A 207 -0.32 -14.11 -19.09
N HIS A 208 0.36 -15.13 -19.61
CA HIS A 208 -0.01 -15.82 -20.84
C HIS A 208 -1.37 -16.51 -20.72
N ALA A 209 -1.63 -17.24 -19.63
CA ALA A 209 -2.91 -17.91 -19.38
C ALA A 209 -4.08 -16.92 -19.29
N ASN A 210 -3.83 -15.71 -18.78
CA ASN A 210 -4.82 -14.65 -18.64
C ASN A 210 -4.76 -13.60 -19.77
N GLY A 211 -3.94 -13.83 -20.81
CA GLY A 211 -3.57 -12.80 -21.79
C GLY A 211 -4.75 -12.17 -22.52
N VAL A 212 -5.80 -12.94 -22.82
CA VAL A 212 -7.02 -12.42 -23.48
C VAL A 212 -7.72 -11.37 -22.61
N HIS A 213 -7.84 -11.64 -21.30
CA HIS A 213 -8.49 -10.72 -20.36
C HIS A 213 -7.61 -9.49 -20.09
N LEU A 214 -6.29 -9.68 -20.00
CA LEU A 214 -5.33 -8.59 -19.84
C LEU A 214 -5.32 -7.67 -21.07
N GLU A 215 -5.35 -8.25 -22.29
CA GLU A 215 -5.40 -7.48 -23.53
C GLU A 215 -6.70 -6.69 -23.69
N ALA A 216 -7.84 -7.24 -23.26
CA ALA A 216 -9.12 -6.56 -23.26
C ALA A 216 -9.13 -5.33 -22.34
N ARG A 217 -8.35 -5.36 -21.27
CA ARG A 217 -8.14 -4.23 -20.34
C ARG A 217 -7.05 -3.26 -20.79
N GLY A 218 -6.35 -3.56 -21.90
CA GLY A 218 -5.22 -2.77 -22.38
C GLY A 218 -3.95 -2.89 -21.55
N SER A 219 -3.81 -3.94 -20.73
CA SER A 219 -2.61 -4.14 -19.91
C SER A 219 -1.39 -4.50 -20.77
N THR A 220 -0.22 -3.99 -20.38
CA THR A 220 1.08 -4.28 -20.98
C THR A 220 1.92 -5.28 -20.17
N LEU A 221 1.37 -5.82 -19.07
CA LEU A 221 2.10 -6.67 -18.11
C LEU A 221 2.78 -7.88 -18.76
N GLU A 222 2.09 -8.58 -19.67
CA GLU A 222 2.64 -9.77 -20.34
C GLU A 222 3.93 -9.42 -21.11
N PHE A 223 3.95 -8.28 -21.80
CA PHE A 223 5.13 -7.83 -22.53
C PHE A 223 6.24 -7.37 -21.59
N GLU A 224 5.94 -6.62 -20.52
CA GLU A 224 6.95 -6.16 -19.56
C GLU A 224 7.66 -7.34 -18.86
N LEU A 225 6.92 -8.40 -18.50
CA LEU A 225 7.48 -9.64 -17.94
C LEU A 225 8.42 -10.34 -18.93
N ILE A 226 8.01 -10.49 -20.19
CA ILE A 226 8.81 -11.12 -21.24
C ILE A 226 10.05 -10.29 -21.57
N LYS A 227 9.92 -8.96 -21.62
CA LYS A 227 11.02 -8.01 -21.81
C LYS A 227 12.02 -8.10 -20.66
N LEU A 228 11.56 -8.11 -19.41
CA LEU A 228 12.44 -8.25 -18.25
C LEU A 228 13.17 -9.61 -18.26
N GLN A 229 12.49 -10.69 -18.64
CA GLN A 229 13.13 -12.00 -18.79
C GLN A 229 14.20 -11.98 -19.88
N TYR A 230 13.94 -11.35 -21.02
CA TYR A 230 14.94 -11.15 -22.07
C TYR A 230 16.17 -10.39 -21.54
N VAL A 231 15.96 -9.26 -20.86
CA VAL A 231 17.03 -8.45 -20.25
C VAL A 231 17.81 -9.27 -19.23
N TRP A 232 17.13 -10.05 -18.40
CA TRP A 232 17.74 -10.88 -17.37
C TRP A 232 18.63 -11.98 -17.96
N LEU A 233 18.18 -12.66 -19.02
CA LEU A 233 19.00 -13.62 -19.76
C LEU A 233 20.18 -12.93 -20.47
N PHE A 234 19.96 -11.75 -21.04
CA PHE A 234 20.99 -11.00 -21.76
C PHE A 234 22.17 -10.62 -20.87
N LYS A 235 21.92 -10.29 -19.59
CA LYS A 235 22.96 -9.97 -18.60
C LYS A 235 23.90 -11.15 -18.31
N GLY A 236 23.43 -12.38 -18.55
CA GLY A 236 24.24 -13.59 -18.51
C GLY A 236 24.61 -14.06 -17.09
N PRO A 237 25.33 -15.19 -17.01
CA PRO A 237 25.56 -15.95 -15.77
C PRO A 237 26.30 -15.17 -14.69
N SER A 238 27.18 -14.23 -15.07
CA SER A 238 27.94 -13.41 -14.12
C SER A 238 27.08 -12.44 -13.31
N VAL A 239 25.89 -12.09 -13.80
CA VAL A 239 24.97 -11.15 -13.15
C VAL A 239 23.75 -11.88 -12.59
N ASN A 240 23.16 -12.79 -13.38
CA ASN A 240 21.91 -13.45 -13.02
C ASN A 240 22.09 -14.75 -12.21
N GLY A 241 23.30 -15.30 -12.13
CA GLY A 241 23.58 -16.54 -11.38
C GLY A 241 22.94 -17.80 -11.99
N LEU A 242 22.34 -17.73 -13.18
CA LEU A 242 21.78 -18.88 -13.89
C LEU A 242 22.89 -19.72 -14.55
N PRO A 243 22.62 -21.00 -14.88
CA PRO A 243 23.59 -21.85 -15.56
C PRO A 243 24.15 -21.20 -16.84
N ASP A 244 25.46 -21.34 -17.06
CA ASP A 244 26.13 -20.85 -18.26
C ASP A 244 25.89 -21.83 -19.43
N ASP A 245 24.67 -21.77 -19.97
CA ASP A 245 24.27 -22.50 -21.16
C ASP A 245 23.97 -21.50 -22.30
N PRO A 246 24.77 -21.45 -23.36
CA PRO A 246 24.57 -20.54 -24.48
C PRO A 246 23.21 -20.66 -25.19
N ALA A 247 22.50 -21.79 -25.03
CA ALA A 247 21.18 -22.01 -25.62
C ALA A 247 20.05 -21.35 -24.80
N THR A 248 20.24 -21.18 -23.49
CA THR A 248 19.20 -20.74 -22.55
C THR A 248 19.56 -19.49 -21.74
N ASN A 249 20.84 -19.14 -21.63
CA ASN A 249 21.36 -17.98 -20.90
C ASN A 249 22.40 -17.20 -21.72
N GLY A 250 22.69 -15.97 -21.30
CA GLY A 250 23.57 -15.05 -22.01
C GLY A 250 22.95 -14.53 -23.31
N LEU A 251 23.79 -13.94 -24.17
CA LEU A 251 23.34 -13.31 -25.42
C LEU A 251 22.61 -14.30 -26.35
N GLY A 252 23.14 -15.53 -26.48
CA GLY A 252 22.55 -16.57 -27.33
C GLY A 252 21.16 -16.99 -26.84
N GLY A 253 21.04 -17.26 -25.54
CA GLY A 253 19.78 -17.60 -24.89
C GLY A 253 18.74 -16.47 -24.99
N ALA A 254 19.16 -15.22 -24.75
CA ALA A 254 18.28 -14.06 -24.87
C ALA A 254 17.74 -13.89 -26.30
N ILE A 255 18.57 -14.04 -27.34
CA ILE A 255 18.13 -13.97 -28.73
C ILE A 255 17.16 -15.11 -29.08
N ASN A 256 17.43 -16.33 -28.59
CA ASN A 256 16.54 -17.46 -28.80
C ASN A 256 15.18 -17.22 -28.12
N TYR A 257 15.20 -16.73 -26.89
CA TYR A 257 14.00 -16.36 -26.14
C TYR A 257 13.19 -15.27 -26.84
N ALA A 258 13.85 -14.22 -27.35
CA ALA A 258 13.21 -13.15 -28.11
C ALA A 258 12.51 -13.66 -29.37
N ARG A 259 13.13 -14.58 -30.12
CA ARG A 259 12.54 -15.17 -31.34
C ARG A 259 11.26 -15.93 -31.06
N GLN A 260 11.14 -16.55 -29.88
CA GLN A 260 9.98 -17.34 -29.50
C GLN A 260 8.84 -16.46 -29.00
N ASN A 261 9.15 -15.38 -28.26
CA ASN A 261 8.14 -14.64 -27.48
C ASN A 261 7.76 -13.27 -28.08
N PHE A 262 8.68 -12.55 -28.75
CA PHE A 262 8.40 -11.20 -29.28
C PHE A 262 7.43 -11.13 -30.49
N PRO A 263 7.31 -12.13 -31.39
CA PRO A 263 6.47 -11.99 -32.58
C PRO A 263 5.02 -11.58 -32.31
N ARG A 264 4.41 -12.07 -31.21
CA ARG A 264 3.02 -11.74 -30.84
C ARG A 264 2.82 -10.26 -30.49
N PHE A 265 3.86 -9.59 -30.00
CA PHE A 265 3.80 -8.21 -29.49
C PHE A 265 4.17 -7.16 -30.53
N GLN A 266 4.56 -7.56 -31.75
CA GLN A 266 5.03 -6.62 -32.79
C GLN A 266 4.02 -5.51 -33.12
N ASN A 267 2.72 -5.80 -33.09
CA ASN A 267 1.71 -4.79 -33.44
C ASN A 267 1.62 -3.63 -32.42
N ARG A 268 1.91 -3.89 -31.14
CA ARG A 268 1.77 -2.90 -30.06
C ARG A 268 3.13 -2.35 -29.58
N HIS A 269 4.17 -3.19 -29.60
CA HIS A 269 5.48 -2.92 -28.97
C HIS A 269 6.66 -2.93 -29.95
N LEU A 270 6.41 -2.65 -31.24
CA LEU A 270 7.45 -2.74 -32.28
C LEU A 270 8.71 -1.94 -31.95
N LEU A 271 8.53 -0.70 -31.47
CA LEU A 271 9.65 0.21 -31.18
C LEU A 271 10.57 -0.36 -30.11
N GLU A 272 10.01 -0.88 -29.02
CA GLU A 272 10.76 -1.47 -27.91
C GLU A 272 11.47 -2.75 -28.36
N ILE A 273 10.79 -3.60 -29.14
CA ILE A 273 11.39 -4.80 -29.74
C ILE A 273 12.58 -4.42 -30.64
N GLN A 274 12.48 -3.36 -31.44
CA GLN A 274 13.58 -2.87 -32.28
C GLN A 274 14.75 -2.36 -31.44
N GLN A 275 14.49 -1.64 -30.35
CA GLN A 275 15.53 -1.17 -29.43
C GLN A 275 16.25 -2.35 -28.76
N LEU A 276 15.52 -3.32 -28.23
CA LEU A 276 16.08 -4.54 -27.62
C LEU A 276 16.92 -5.36 -28.62
N SER A 277 16.44 -5.46 -29.86
CA SER A 277 17.17 -6.13 -30.95
C SER A 277 18.42 -5.37 -31.37
N SER A 278 18.37 -4.03 -31.39
CA SER A 278 19.51 -3.18 -31.75
C SER A 278 20.58 -3.17 -30.66
N ALA A 279 20.17 -3.28 -29.39
CA ALA A 279 21.08 -3.35 -28.25
C ALA A 279 22.02 -4.57 -28.29
N VAL A 280 21.66 -5.64 -28.99
CA VAL A 280 22.51 -6.82 -29.25
C VAL A 280 23.85 -6.41 -29.88
N VAL A 281 23.85 -5.44 -30.79
CA VAL A 281 25.08 -4.95 -31.45
C VAL A 281 26.03 -4.29 -30.44
N PHE A 282 25.47 -3.71 -29.37
CA PHE A 282 26.20 -3.04 -28.32
C PHE A 282 26.55 -3.94 -27.14
N ALA A 283 26.28 -5.26 -27.20
CA ALA A 283 26.51 -6.18 -26.08
C ALA A 283 27.92 -6.05 -25.43
N PRO A 284 29.03 -5.89 -26.17
CA PRO A 284 30.36 -5.72 -25.56
C PRO A 284 30.56 -4.41 -24.79
N ASN A 285 29.72 -3.40 -25.02
CA ASN A 285 29.86 -2.05 -24.46
C ASN A 285 28.48 -1.44 -24.15
N LEU A 286 27.59 -2.24 -23.54
CA LEU A 286 26.20 -1.89 -23.32
C LEU A 286 26.04 -0.63 -22.45
N ALA A 287 26.94 -0.44 -21.48
CA ALA A 287 26.92 0.70 -20.57
C ALA A 287 27.12 2.06 -21.27
N LYS A 288 27.78 2.10 -22.44
CA LYS A 288 27.96 3.33 -23.23
C LYS A 288 27.00 3.41 -24.42
N SER A 289 26.08 2.46 -24.52
CA SER A 289 25.12 2.40 -25.62
C SER A 289 23.96 3.37 -25.36
N PRO A 290 23.24 3.81 -26.41
CA PRO A 290 22.01 4.59 -26.23
C PRO A 290 20.88 3.79 -25.55
N TYR A 291 21.06 2.47 -25.39
CA TYR A 291 20.06 1.56 -24.82
C TYR A 291 20.35 1.17 -23.36
N SER A 292 21.35 1.76 -22.71
CA SER A 292 21.79 1.36 -21.36
C SER A 292 20.63 1.34 -20.35
N HIS A 293 19.75 2.35 -20.40
CA HIS A 293 18.59 2.52 -19.54
C HIS A 293 17.58 1.35 -19.62
N ILE A 294 17.47 0.69 -20.78
CA ILE A 294 16.54 -0.45 -20.96
C ILE A 294 17.02 -1.69 -20.18
N PHE A 295 18.32 -1.75 -19.87
CA PHE A 295 18.95 -2.87 -19.17
C PHE A 295 19.25 -2.55 -17.70
N GLU A 296 18.69 -1.49 -17.15
CA GLU A 296 18.74 -1.20 -15.71
C GLU A 296 17.70 -2.07 -14.99
N THR A 297 18.15 -2.87 -14.02
CA THR A 297 17.32 -3.88 -13.34
C THR A 297 17.17 -3.63 -11.84
N GLU A 298 17.62 -2.46 -11.34
CA GLU A 298 17.63 -2.17 -9.89
C GLU A 298 16.21 -2.17 -9.29
N SER A 299 15.24 -1.49 -9.93
CA SER A 299 13.83 -1.48 -9.53
C SER A 299 12.93 -2.41 -10.37
N ALA A 300 13.41 -2.88 -11.53
CA ALA A 300 12.56 -3.50 -12.54
C ALA A 300 11.76 -4.72 -12.04
N PHE A 301 12.34 -5.53 -11.14
CA PHE A 301 11.64 -6.67 -10.54
C PHE A 301 10.54 -6.25 -9.56
N GLU A 302 10.77 -5.18 -8.80
CA GLU A 302 9.78 -4.61 -7.88
C GLU A 302 8.64 -3.94 -8.67
N ASP A 303 8.97 -3.17 -9.69
CA ASP A 303 8.01 -2.50 -10.58
C ASP A 303 7.07 -3.51 -11.26
N VAL A 304 7.64 -4.60 -11.80
CA VAL A 304 6.86 -5.67 -12.44
C VAL A 304 6.04 -6.46 -11.41
N ALA A 305 6.55 -6.68 -10.19
CA ALA A 305 5.78 -7.32 -9.12
C ALA A 305 4.57 -6.46 -8.68
N MET A 306 4.73 -5.14 -8.61
CA MET A 306 3.63 -4.21 -8.34
C MET A 306 2.60 -4.23 -9.47
N SER A 307 3.06 -4.15 -10.73
CA SER A 307 2.17 -4.24 -11.89
C SER A 307 1.44 -5.58 -11.94
N PHE A 308 2.11 -6.69 -11.64
CA PHE A 308 1.50 -8.03 -11.55
C PHE A 308 0.39 -8.07 -10.50
N THR A 309 0.65 -7.56 -9.29
CA THR A 309 -0.32 -7.52 -8.19
C THR A 309 -1.55 -6.71 -8.58
N ARG A 310 -1.35 -5.56 -9.25
CA ARG A 310 -2.44 -4.71 -9.73
C ARG A 310 -3.35 -5.41 -10.74
N GLU A 311 -2.75 -6.05 -11.75
CA GLU A 311 -3.52 -6.78 -12.76
C GLU A 311 -4.20 -8.02 -12.17
N PHE A 312 -3.54 -8.72 -11.25
CA PHE A 312 -4.11 -9.86 -10.55
C PHE A 312 -5.39 -9.46 -9.79
N CYS A 313 -5.31 -8.43 -8.95
CA CYS A 313 -6.46 -7.90 -8.22
C CYS A 313 -7.57 -7.42 -9.18
N SER A 314 -7.19 -6.72 -10.25
CA SER A 314 -8.12 -6.23 -11.26
C SER A 314 -8.90 -7.34 -11.97
N LEU A 315 -8.26 -8.49 -12.25
CA LEU A 315 -8.91 -9.65 -12.84
C LEU A 315 -9.86 -10.36 -11.88
N LEU A 316 -9.65 -10.22 -10.57
CA LEU A 316 -10.57 -10.68 -9.53
C LEU A 316 -11.73 -9.71 -9.29
N GLY A 317 -11.83 -8.62 -10.05
CA GLY A 317 -12.83 -7.56 -9.83
C GLY A 317 -12.53 -6.70 -8.60
N LEU A 318 -11.33 -6.80 -8.04
CA LEU A 318 -10.92 -6.02 -6.87
C LEU A 318 -10.19 -4.75 -7.30
N SER A 319 -10.30 -3.70 -6.50
CA SER A 319 -9.54 -2.46 -6.72
C SER A 319 -8.03 -2.74 -6.80
N ALA A 320 -7.31 -1.97 -7.62
CA ALA A 320 -5.85 -2.06 -7.71
C ALA A 320 -5.19 -1.90 -6.33
N GLU A 321 -5.55 -0.82 -5.64
CA GLU A 321 -5.04 -0.47 -4.33
C GLU A 321 -5.99 -0.91 -3.23
N SER A 322 -5.47 -1.18 -2.03
CA SER A 322 -6.30 -1.51 -0.87
C SER A 322 -7.19 -0.31 -0.52
N PRO A 323 -8.53 -0.47 -0.42
CA PRO A 323 -9.42 0.62 -0.01
C PRO A 323 -9.02 1.23 1.34
N LEU A 324 -8.57 0.38 2.28
CA LEU A 324 -8.07 0.83 3.58
C LEU A 324 -6.81 1.69 3.42
N TYR A 325 -5.88 1.27 2.56
CA TYR A 325 -4.65 2.03 2.30
C TYR A 325 -4.98 3.41 1.71
N ILE A 326 -5.87 3.48 0.73
CA ILE A 326 -6.30 4.73 0.10
C ILE A 326 -7.00 5.64 1.12
N ALA A 327 -7.94 5.11 1.90
CA ALA A 327 -8.68 5.87 2.91
C ALA A 327 -7.75 6.45 3.98
N VAL A 328 -6.82 5.64 4.52
CA VAL A 328 -5.85 6.10 5.52
C VAL A 328 -4.89 7.13 4.92
N THR A 329 -4.46 6.96 3.68
CA THR A 329 -3.53 7.90 3.02
C THR A 329 -4.21 9.23 2.72
N ALA A 330 -5.41 9.21 2.13
CA ALA A 330 -6.21 10.40 1.89
C ALA A 330 -6.55 11.12 3.22
N GLY A 331 -6.95 10.36 4.24
CA GLY A 331 -7.19 10.87 5.59
C GLY A 331 -5.95 11.53 6.19
N SER A 332 -4.77 10.94 6.02
CA SER A 332 -3.50 11.50 6.50
C SER A 332 -3.14 12.82 5.82
N ILE A 333 -3.52 13.01 4.55
CA ILE A 333 -3.35 14.26 3.80
C ILE A 333 -4.34 15.32 4.29
N ALA A 334 -5.61 14.94 4.54
CA ALA A 334 -6.68 15.85 4.93
C ALA A 334 -6.62 16.29 6.41
N LEU A 335 -6.28 15.36 7.29
CA LEU A 335 -6.44 15.51 8.75
C LEU A 335 -5.72 16.74 9.34
N PRO A 336 -4.47 17.09 8.97
CA PRO A 336 -3.79 18.26 9.50
C PRO A 336 -4.51 19.58 9.18
N ARG A 337 -5.19 19.65 8.02
CA ARG A 337 -5.99 20.82 7.62
C ARG A 337 -7.32 20.83 8.37
N LEU A 338 -7.96 19.67 8.52
CA LEU A 338 -9.21 19.53 9.29
C LEU A 338 -9.02 20.00 10.74
N ILE A 339 -7.95 19.55 11.42
CA ILE A 339 -7.65 19.96 12.80
C ILE A 339 -7.49 21.49 12.91
N LYS A 340 -6.77 22.12 11.98
CA LYS A 340 -6.59 23.58 11.98
C LYS A 340 -7.92 24.31 11.77
N TYR A 341 -8.75 23.80 10.86
CA TYR A 341 -10.05 24.38 10.54
C TYR A 341 -11.03 24.27 11.71
N THR A 342 -11.16 23.09 12.32
CA THR A 342 -12.05 22.87 13.48
C THR A 342 -11.64 23.71 14.68
N THR A 343 -10.33 23.84 14.95
CA THR A 343 -9.81 24.73 16.00
C THR A 343 -10.26 26.18 15.78
N TYR A 344 -10.10 26.69 14.55
CA TYR A 344 -10.50 28.04 14.18
C TYR A 344 -12.03 28.26 14.24
N MET A 345 -12.83 27.30 13.79
CA MET A 345 -14.30 27.38 13.86
C MET A 345 -14.80 27.41 15.31
N ARG A 346 -14.20 26.58 16.19
CA ARG A 346 -14.49 26.56 17.62
C ARG A 346 -14.16 27.90 18.29
N GLU A 347 -13.06 28.54 17.92
CA GLU A 347 -12.71 29.89 18.38
C GLU A 347 -13.71 30.96 17.91
N LYS A 348 -14.25 30.81 16.70
CA LYS A 348 -15.21 31.76 16.11
C LYS A 348 -16.68 31.50 16.45
N LYS A 349 -17.01 30.41 17.13
CA LYS A 349 -18.39 29.98 17.44
C LYS A 349 -19.29 29.90 16.21
N THR A 350 -18.72 29.50 15.07
CA THR A 350 -19.46 29.26 13.84
C THR A 350 -19.54 27.75 13.62
N GLU A 351 -20.74 27.22 13.54
CA GLU A 351 -20.98 25.80 13.27
C GLU A 351 -20.94 25.53 11.76
N TRP A 352 -20.39 24.38 11.40
CA TRP A 352 -20.41 23.87 10.04
C TRP A 352 -21.79 23.26 9.77
N THR A 353 -22.50 23.76 8.75
CA THR A 353 -23.92 23.41 8.51
C THR A 353 -24.18 22.65 7.21
N THR A 354 -23.15 22.29 6.42
CA THR A 354 -23.32 21.51 5.19
C THR A 354 -22.88 20.08 5.41
N GLU A 355 -23.86 19.19 5.58
CA GLU A 355 -23.68 17.76 5.86
C GLU A 355 -22.91 17.02 4.75
N ASN A 356 -23.02 17.51 3.51
CA ASN A 356 -22.50 16.82 2.30
C ASN A 356 -21.30 17.53 1.63
N GLU A 357 -20.66 18.50 2.29
CA GLU A 357 -19.53 19.23 1.71
C GLU A 357 -18.28 19.22 2.62
N LEU A 358 -17.11 19.08 2.00
CA LEU A 358 -15.84 19.32 2.69
C LEU A 358 -15.57 20.82 2.82
N ALA A 359 -15.17 21.25 4.01
CA ALA A 359 -14.87 22.66 4.29
C ALA A 359 -13.75 23.29 3.46
N PHE A 360 -12.92 22.45 2.84
CA PHE A 360 -11.88 22.88 1.92
C PHE A 360 -11.55 21.74 0.95
N ALA A 361 -11.02 22.12 -0.22
CA ALA A 361 -10.45 21.16 -1.15
C ALA A 361 -9.22 20.47 -0.52
N THR A 362 -9.30 19.14 -0.39
CA THR A 362 -8.16 18.32 0.00
C THR A 362 -7.28 18.12 -1.24
N PRO A 363 -5.99 18.48 -1.20
CA PRO A 363 -5.08 18.38 -2.34
C PRO A 363 -4.65 16.92 -2.49
N LEU A 364 -5.55 16.08 -2.95
CA LEU A 364 -5.24 14.68 -3.23
C LEU A 364 -4.34 14.59 -4.47
N PRO A 365 -3.36 13.67 -4.47
CA PRO A 365 -2.60 13.36 -5.67
C PRO A 365 -3.51 12.91 -6.82
N GLU A 366 -3.07 13.14 -8.06
CA GLU A 366 -3.84 12.82 -9.27
C GLU A 366 -4.26 11.34 -9.34
N PHE A 367 -3.43 10.43 -8.83
CA PHE A 367 -3.73 9.00 -8.80
C PHE A 367 -4.85 8.61 -7.82
N MET A 368 -5.30 9.53 -6.95
CA MET A 368 -6.44 9.34 -6.05
C MET A 368 -7.72 10.04 -6.55
N ILE A 369 -7.67 10.67 -7.72
CA ILE A 369 -8.82 11.31 -8.36
C ILE A 369 -9.37 10.33 -9.39
N TYR A 370 -10.37 9.56 -8.97
CA TYR A 370 -10.94 8.47 -9.78
C TYR A 370 -12.04 8.93 -10.74
N HIS A 371 -12.71 10.05 -10.42
CA HIS A 371 -13.81 10.58 -11.20
C HIS A 371 -13.52 12.03 -11.58
N PRO A 372 -13.78 12.42 -12.84
CA PRO A 372 -13.71 13.82 -13.23
C PRO A 372 -14.84 14.58 -12.53
N ILE A 373 -14.47 15.65 -11.84
CA ILE A 373 -15.40 16.52 -11.12
C ILE A 373 -15.56 17.82 -11.91
N PHE A 374 -16.80 18.23 -12.15
CA PHE A 374 -17.11 19.54 -12.68
C PHE A 374 -17.81 20.39 -11.62
N VAL A 375 -17.29 21.60 -11.39
CA VAL A 375 -17.92 22.60 -10.53
C VAL A 375 -18.46 23.71 -11.43
N CYS A 376 -19.77 23.93 -11.40
CA CYS A 376 -20.42 24.95 -12.19
C CYS A 376 -19.93 26.34 -11.77
N PRO A 377 -19.30 27.14 -12.64
CA PRO A 377 -18.77 28.43 -12.20
C PRO A 377 -19.85 29.50 -11.94
N VAL A 378 -21.12 29.24 -12.30
CA VAL A 378 -22.26 30.13 -12.01
C VAL A 378 -22.85 29.85 -10.64
N SER A 379 -23.23 28.60 -10.34
CA SER A 379 -23.75 28.24 -9.02
C SER A 379 -22.66 28.03 -7.97
N LYS A 380 -21.43 27.75 -8.42
CA LYS A 380 -20.27 27.33 -7.60
C LYS A 380 -20.48 26.00 -6.90
N GLU A 381 -21.39 25.19 -7.40
CA GLU A 381 -21.72 23.86 -6.89
C GLU A 381 -21.13 22.79 -7.81
N GLN A 382 -20.77 21.65 -7.22
CA GLN A 382 -20.38 20.45 -7.96
C GLN A 382 -21.59 19.85 -8.69
N THR A 383 -21.41 19.38 -9.91
CA THR A 383 -22.47 18.66 -10.63
C THR A 383 -22.66 17.26 -10.09
N THR A 384 -23.92 16.83 -9.99
CA THR A 384 -24.36 15.48 -9.60
C THR A 384 -25.01 14.76 -10.78
N GLN A 385 -25.42 13.50 -10.62
CA GLN A 385 -26.21 12.80 -11.65
C GLN A 385 -27.53 13.54 -11.95
N ASP A 386 -28.18 14.07 -10.90
CA ASP A 386 -29.41 14.84 -11.02
C ASP A 386 -29.19 16.28 -11.49
N ASN A 387 -28.01 16.86 -11.26
CA ASN A 387 -27.65 18.17 -11.77
C ASN A 387 -26.41 18.10 -12.68
N PRO A 388 -26.49 17.41 -13.83
CA PRO A 388 -25.32 17.08 -14.63
C PRO A 388 -24.76 18.31 -15.35
N PRO A 389 -23.48 18.25 -15.78
CA PRO A 389 -22.89 19.27 -16.63
C PRO A 389 -23.55 19.30 -18.02
N MET A 390 -23.98 20.48 -18.44
CA MET A 390 -24.60 20.77 -19.73
C MET A 390 -23.67 21.65 -20.56
N MET A 391 -23.22 21.13 -21.70
CA MET A 391 -22.46 21.87 -22.69
C MET A 391 -23.39 22.72 -23.55
N LEU A 392 -23.14 24.03 -23.58
CA LEU A 392 -23.84 24.98 -24.44
C LEU A 392 -23.35 24.87 -25.89
N SER A 393 -24.10 25.46 -26.82
CA SER A 393 -23.72 25.49 -28.25
C SER A 393 -22.41 26.22 -28.53
N CYS A 394 -21.97 27.07 -27.60
CA CYS A 394 -20.68 27.76 -27.64
C CYS A 394 -19.51 26.96 -27.02
N GLY A 395 -19.77 25.76 -26.48
CA GLY A 395 -18.77 24.89 -25.86
C GLY A 395 -18.51 25.15 -24.36
N HIS A 396 -19.08 26.21 -23.77
CA HIS A 396 -19.02 26.40 -22.31
C HIS A 396 -19.96 25.44 -21.58
N VAL A 397 -19.61 25.10 -20.35
CA VAL A 397 -20.36 24.11 -19.54
C VAL A 397 -20.97 24.79 -18.31
N LEU A 398 -22.19 24.41 -17.97
CA LEU A 398 -22.95 24.83 -16.77
C LEU A 398 -23.67 23.63 -16.17
N CYS A 399 -24.04 23.64 -14.89
CA CYS A 399 -24.96 22.62 -14.39
C CYS A 399 -26.37 22.78 -14.98
N ARG A 400 -27.14 21.69 -15.04
CA ARG A 400 -28.50 21.63 -15.60
C ARG A 400 -29.43 22.67 -14.99
N GLU A 401 -29.41 22.84 -13.68
CA GLU A 401 -30.23 23.83 -12.98
C GLU A 401 -29.83 25.26 -13.32
N SER A 402 -28.52 25.56 -13.35
CA SER A 402 -28.02 26.87 -13.76
C SER A 402 -28.45 27.19 -15.19
N LEU A 403 -28.41 26.21 -16.10
CA LEU A 403 -28.90 26.36 -17.46
C LEU A 403 -30.41 26.63 -17.49
N ASN A 404 -31.21 25.86 -16.75
CA ASN A 404 -32.65 26.06 -16.67
C ASN A 404 -33.01 27.45 -16.11
N ASN A 405 -32.26 27.95 -15.14
CA ASN A 405 -32.48 29.26 -14.53
C ASN A 405 -32.18 30.44 -15.47
N ILE A 406 -31.25 30.29 -16.42
CA ILE A 406 -30.91 31.34 -17.41
C ILE A 406 -31.75 31.28 -18.69
N VAL A 407 -32.53 30.21 -18.91
CA VAL A 407 -33.38 30.05 -20.08
C VAL A 407 -34.64 30.92 -19.94
N LYS A 408 -34.92 31.72 -20.98
CA LYS A 408 -36.14 32.49 -21.14
C LYS A 408 -36.79 32.14 -22.47
N ALA A 409 -38.02 31.62 -22.45
CA ALA A 409 -38.77 31.22 -23.65
C ALA A 409 -37.93 30.33 -24.61
N ALA A 410 -37.30 29.28 -24.05
CA ALA A 410 -36.43 28.31 -24.72
C ALA A 410 -35.07 28.82 -25.25
N ARG A 411 -34.73 30.10 -25.04
CA ARG A 411 -33.43 30.69 -25.39
C ARG A 411 -32.62 31.03 -24.14
N TYR A 412 -31.29 30.90 -24.21
CA TYR A 412 -30.38 31.33 -23.15
C TYR A 412 -29.30 32.26 -23.71
N LYS A 413 -28.68 33.05 -22.82
CA LYS A 413 -27.44 33.77 -23.10
C LYS A 413 -26.31 33.13 -22.29
N CYS A 414 -25.19 32.82 -22.93
CA CYS A 414 -24.06 32.26 -22.22
C CYS A 414 -23.50 33.28 -21.19
N PRO A 415 -23.25 32.87 -19.93
CA PRO A 415 -22.63 33.75 -18.94
C PRO A 415 -21.17 34.12 -19.24
N TYR A 416 -20.48 33.28 -20.02
CA TYR A 416 -19.04 33.42 -20.31
C TYR A 416 -18.73 34.12 -21.63
N CYS A 417 -19.72 34.21 -22.53
CA CYS A 417 -19.51 34.75 -23.88
C CYS A 417 -20.79 35.37 -24.44
N PRO A 418 -20.71 36.22 -25.47
CA PRO A 418 -21.89 36.92 -26.01
C PRO A 418 -22.84 36.02 -26.81
N THR A 419 -22.54 34.71 -26.95
CA THR A 419 -23.31 33.77 -27.76
C THR A 419 -24.64 33.42 -27.08
N GLU A 420 -25.71 33.45 -27.87
CA GLU A 420 -27.04 32.98 -27.47
C GLU A 420 -27.32 31.62 -28.09
N GLY A 421 -28.05 30.76 -27.38
CA GLY A 421 -28.39 29.42 -27.83
C GLY A 421 -29.83 29.04 -27.48
N HIS A 422 -30.28 27.88 -27.97
CA HIS A 422 -31.56 27.29 -27.56
C HIS A 422 -31.29 26.10 -26.64
N LEU A 423 -32.19 25.87 -25.68
CA LEU A 423 -32.06 24.77 -24.71
C LEU A 423 -31.91 23.40 -25.38
N LYS A 424 -32.58 23.19 -26.52
CA LYS A 424 -32.51 21.95 -27.33
C LYS A 424 -31.11 21.66 -27.91
N ASP A 425 -30.26 22.67 -28.02
CA ASP A 425 -28.91 22.54 -28.59
C ASP A 425 -27.86 22.30 -27.48
N ALA A 426 -28.28 22.33 -26.21
CA ALA A 426 -27.41 21.98 -25.09
C ALA A 426 -27.31 20.46 -24.97
N VAL A 427 -26.09 19.96 -24.78
CA VAL A 427 -25.79 18.54 -24.70
C VAL A 427 -25.33 18.21 -23.29
N GLN A 428 -25.95 17.21 -22.67
CA GLN A 428 -25.47 16.69 -21.39
C GLN A 428 -24.12 16.01 -21.58
N ILE A 429 -23.14 16.38 -20.77
CA ILE A 429 -21.87 15.68 -20.65
C ILE A 429 -22.06 14.55 -19.64
N ARG A 430 -21.59 13.35 -19.99
CA ARG A 430 -21.41 12.24 -19.04
C ARG A 430 -19.94 12.23 -18.66
N LEU A 431 -19.68 12.42 -17.37
CA LEU A 431 -18.35 12.51 -16.77
C LEU A 431 -17.81 11.12 -16.47
#